data_AF-A0A1J4X0B0-F1
#
_entry.id   AF-A0A1J4X0B0-F1
#
_cell.length_a   1.000
_cell.length_b   1.000
_cell.length_c   1.000
_cell.angle_alpha   90.00
_cell.angle_beta   90.00
_cell.angle_gamma   90.00
#
_symmetry.space_group_name_H-M   'P 1'
#
loop_
_entity.id
_entity.type
_entity.pdbx_description
1 polymer ?
#
loop_
_entity_poly.entity_id
_entity_poly.type
_entity_poly.pdbx_seq_one_letter_code
_entity_poly.pdbx_strand_id
1 'polypeptide(L)' 'MRCHNTDATMKKKVGPPLFGVFGRAPSIEGVPFKLWDEAALNSWISDPAKVKPQTKMKFPGFDNPTDRKVVIDYLKTLK' A
#
# COMPACT_ATOMS: atom_id res chain seq x y z
N MET A 1 2.18 13.35 5.52
CA MET A 1 2.06 12.34 4.43
C MET A 1 2.85 12.81 3.20
N ARG A 2 4.05 12.24 2.97
CA ARG A 2 5.00 12.72 1.93
C ARG A 2 4.74 12.18 0.53
N CYS A 3 4.39 10.89 0.40
CA CYS A 3 4.28 10.25 -0.92
C CYS A 3 2.83 10.03 -1.39
N HIS A 4 1.89 9.84 -0.47
CA HIS A 4 0.50 9.50 -0.78
C HIS A 4 -0.45 10.54 -0.18
N ASN A 5 -1.69 10.56 -0.66
CA ASN A 5 -2.83 11.16 0.03
C ASN A 5 -3.74 10.05 0.55
N THR A 6 -4.37 10.29 1.69
CA THR A 6 -5.35 9.37 2.31
C THR A 6 -6.73 9.99 2.45
N ASP A 7 -6.90 11.24 2.01
CA ASP A 7 -8.19 11.90 2.00
C ASP A 7 -9.03 11.54 0.76
N ALA A 8 -10.33 11.81 0.85
CA ALA A 8 -11.32 11.52 -0.20
C ALA A 8 -11.13 12.34 -1.49
N THR A 9 -10.22 13.33 -1.53
CA THR A 9 -9.98 14.10 -2.76
C THR A 9 -9.29 13.27 -3.84
N MET A 10 -8.72 12.12 -3.46
CA MET A 10 -8.05 11.19 -4.39
C MET A 10 -6.95 11.85 -5.24
N LYS A 11 -6.43 13.00 -4.80
CA LYS A 11 -5.36 13.70 -5.51
C LYS A 11 -4.06 12.87 -5.44
N LYS A 12 -3.44 12.65 -6.59
CA LYS A 12 -2.13 11.99 -6.69
C LYS A 12 -1.04 12.89 -6.10
N LYS A 13 -0.04 12.28 -5.44
CA LYS A 13 1.22 12.92 -5.03
C LYS A 13 2.38 12.26 -5.78
N VAL A 14 3.41 11.80 -5.06
CA VAL A 14 4.48 10.97 -5.65
C VAL A 14 3.92 9.61 -6.05
N GLY A 15 3.13 9.00 -5.16
CA GLY A 15 2.40 7.76 -5.40
C GLY A 15 0.90 7.99 -5.61
N PRO A 16 0.16 6.92 -5.99
CA PRO A 16 -1.29 6.95 -6.13
C PRO A 16 -1.98 7.22 -4.77
N PRO A 17 -3.22 7.75 -4.76
CA PRO A 17 -3.98 7.95 -3.54
C PRO A 17 -4.35 6.61 -2.86
N LEU A 18 -4.41 6.63 -1.53
CA LEU A 18 -4.71 5.45 -0.71
C LEU A 18 -6.12 5.44 -0.12
N PHE A 19 -6.92 6.47 -0.37
CA PHE A 19 -8.33 6.45 0.00
C PHE A 19 -9.05 5.33 -0.77
N GLY A 20 -9.82 4.50 -0.05
CA GLY A 20 -10.46 3.30 -0.59
C GLY A 20 -9.48 2.26 -1.15
N VAL A 21 -8.23 2.19 -0.64
CA VAL A 21 -7.24 1.25 -1.18
C VAL A 21 -7.53 -0.20 -0.77
N PHE A 22 -8.07 -0.42 0.42
CA PHE A 22 -8.36 -1.77 0.91
C PHE A 22 -9.46 -2.42 0.05
N GLY A 23 -9.18 -3.61 -0.48
CA GLY A 23 -10.07 -4.32 -1.40
C GLY A 23 -10.08 -3.78 -2.84
N ARG A 24 -9.28 -2.76 -3.16
CA ARG A 24 -9.15 -2.24 -4.54
C ARG A 24 -8.12 -3.06 -5.32
N ALA A 25 -8.34 -3.21 -6.62
CA ALA A 25 -7.34 -3.77 -7.52
C ALA A 25 -6.05 -2.91 -7.54
N PRO A 26 -4.86 -3.52 -7.61
CA PRO A 26 -3.62 -2.79 -7.79
C PRO A 26 -3.63 -1.95 -9.08
N SER A 27 -3.28 -0.68 -8.97
CA SER A 27 -3.03 0.18 -10.14
C SER A 27 -1.62 0.00 -10.70
N ILE A 28 -0.82 -0.88 -10.10
CA ILE A 28 0.53 -1.22 -10.52
C ILE A 28 0.50 -2.64 -11.09
N GLU A 29 1.13 -2.82 -12.25
CA GLU A 29 1.28 -4.13 -12.87
C GLU A 29 2.42 -4.92 -12.24
N GLY A 30 2.41 -6.25 -12.44
CA GLY A 30 3.48 -7.14 -12.02
C GLY A 30 3.53 -7.42 -10.52
N VAL A 31 2.44 -7.15 -9.79
CA VAL A 31 2.25 -7.69 -8.43
C VAL A 31 1.43 -8.98 -8.50
N PRO A 32 1.67 -9.96 -7.61
CA PRO A 32 1.00 -11.26 -7.66
C PRO A 32 -0.40 -11.24 -7.03
N PHE A 33 -1.00 -10.06 -6.82
CA PHE A 33 -2.25 -9.90 -6.08
C PHE A 33 -3.36 -9.39 -7.00
N LYS A 34 -4.59 -9.90 -6.82
CA LYS A 34 -5.77 -9.39 -7.51
C LYS A 34 -6.34 -8.15 -6.85
N LEU A 35 -6.32 -8.10 -5.51
CA LEU A 35 -6.84 -7.01 -4.68
C LEU A 35 -5.86 -6.69 -3.56
N TRP A 36 -5.91 -5.45 -3.06
CA TRP A 36 -5.22 -5.03 -1.85
C TRP A 36 -5.99 -5.47 -0.59
N ASP A 37 -5.98 -6.76 -0.31
CA ASP A 37 -6.46 -7.33 0.96
C ASP A 37 -5.38 -7.28 2.06
N GLU A 38 -5.68 -7.82 3.23
CA GLU A 38 -4.77 -7.82 4.37
C GLU A 38 -3.46 -8.56 4.10
N ALA A 39 -3.51 -9.71 3.44
CA ALA A 39 -2.32 -10.50 3.13
C ALA A 39 -1.45 -9.81 2.08
N ALA A 40 -2.07 -9.28 1.02
CA ALA A 40 -1.41 -8.52 -0.03
C ALA A 40 -0.74 -7.26 0.52
N LEU A 41 -1.46 -6.48 1.34
CA LEU A 41 -0.91 -5.27 1.96
C LEU A 41 0.21 -5.61 2.94
N ASN A 42 0.06 -6.63 3.77
CA ASN A 42 1.10 -7.07 4.70
C ASN A 42 2.39 -7.48 3.97
N SER A 43 2.27 -8.26 2.89
CA SER A 43 3.41 -8.64 2.06
C SER A 43 4.02 -7.44 1.33
N TRP A 44 3.19 -6.51 0.86
CA TRP A 44 3.67 -5.34 0.13
C TRP A 44 4.43 -4.37 1.03
N ILE A 45 3.88 -4.03 2.20
CA ILE A 45 4.51 -3.06 3.10
C ILE A 45 5.60 -3.69 3.97
N SER A 46 5.79 -5.01 3.96
CA SER A 46 6.96 -5.64 4.58
C SER A 46 8.22 -5.45 3.73
N ASP A 47 8.12 -5.61 2.41
CA ASP A 47 9.23 -5.38 1.47
C ASP A 47 8.68 -5.22 0.04
N PRO A 48 8.41 -3.97 -0.41
CA PRO A 48 7.86 -3.73 -1.74
C PRO A 48 8.78 -4.19 -2.87
N ALA A 49 10.10 -4.15 -2.66
CA ALA A 49 11.09 -4.49 -3.67
C ALA A 49 11.18 -6.00 -3.90
N LYS A 50 10.94 -6.79 -2.85
CA LYS A 50 10.82 -8.26 -2.96
C LYS A 50 9.54 -8.69 -3.67
N VAL A 51 8.42 -7.98 -3.46
CA VAL A 51 7.16 -8.29 -4.15
C VAL A 51 7.20 -7.85 -5.61
N LYS A 52 7.68 -6.63 -5.88
CA LYS A 52 7.83 -6.09 -7.23
C LYS A 52 9.26 -5.58 -7.41
N PRO A 53 10.14 -6.39 -8.02
CA PRO A 53 11.47 -5.94 -8.39
C PRO A 53 11.41 -4.62 -9.17
N GLN A 54 12.34 -3.72 -8.87
CA GLN A 54 12.42 -2.39 -9.50
C GLN A 54 11.17 -1.52 -9.30
N THR A 55 10.40 -1.73 -8.23
CA THR A 55 9.32 -0.80 -7.85
C THR A 55 9.85 0.63 -7.67
N LYS A 56 9.04 1.61 -8.11
CA LYS A 56 9.35 3.05 -7.93
C LYS A 56 9.03 3.53 -6.51
N MET A 57 8.33 2.74 -5.72
CA MET A 57 8.07 3.02 -4.32
C MET A 57 9.36 2.82 -3.51
N LYS A 58 10.09 3.91 -3.26
CA LYS A 58 11.30 3.93 -2.43
C LYS A 58 10.93 3.87 -0.94
N PHE A 59 10.44 2.72 -0.51
CA PHE A 59 10.06 2.42 0.86
C PHE A 59 10.77 1.13 1.29
N PRO A 60 11.56 1.14 2.38
CA PRO A 60 12.32 -0.04 2.80
C PRO A 60 11.42 -1.19 3.28
N GLY A 61 10.21 -0.87 3.76
CA GLY A 61 9.35 -1.84 4.42
C GLY A 61 9.22 -1.56 5.92
N PHE A 62 8.28 -2.24 6.55
CA PHE A 62 8.17 -2.33 8.00
C PHE A 62 8.56 -3.75 8.42
N ASP A 63 9.63 -3.89 9.20
CA ASP A 63 10.09 -5.20 9.70
C ASP A 63 9.15 -5.77 10.77
N ASN A 64 8.63 -4.90 11.64
CA ASN A 64 7.76 -5.27 12.74
C ASN A 64 6.34 -5.61 12.26
N PRO A 65 5.82 -6.83 12.53
CA PRO A 65 4.46 -7.20 12.17
C PRO A 65 3.38 -6.34 12.83
N THR A 66 3.62 -5.83 14.04
CA THR A 66 2.66 -4.96 14.74
C THR A 66 2.48 -3.64 14.01
N ASP A 67 3.57 -3.03 13.54
CA ASP A 67 3.51 -1.77 12.79
C ASP A 67 2.79 -1.96 11.46
N ARG A 68 3.05 -3.09 10.76
CA ARG A 68 2.29 -3.45 9.55
C ARG A 68 0.81 -3.56 9.83
N LYS A 69 0.43 -4.25 10.91
CA LYS A 69 -0.97 -4.40 11.30
C LYS A 69 -1.64 -3.05 11.57
N VAL A 70 -1.00 -2.16 12.33
CA VAL A 70 -1.53 -0.82 12.62
C VAL A 70 -1.75 -0.02 11.33
N VAL A 71 -0.80 -0.07 10.39
CA VAL A 71 -0.94 0.61 9.10
C VAL A 71 -2.10 0.02 8.29
N ILE A 72 -2.20 -1.31 8.21
CA ILE A 72 -3.28 -1.97 7.46
C ILE A 72 -4.65 -1.64 8.06
N ASP A 73 -4.76 -1.65 9.40
CA ASP A 73 -5.99 -1.29 10.09
C ASP A 73 -6.38 0.16 9.82
N TYR A 74 -5.43 1.10 9.79
CA TYR A 74 -5.69 2.46 9.33
C TYR A 74 -6.14 2.51 7.86
N LEU A 75 -5.53 1.75 6.95
CA LEU A 75 -5.94 1.72 5.55
C LEU A 75 -7.37 1.20 5.37
N LYS A 76 -7.82 0.25 6.20
CA LYS A 76 -9.22 -0.24 6.22
C LYS A 76 -10.22 0.85 6.63
N THR A 77 -9.80 1.86 7.38
CA THR A 77 -10.70 2.97 7.77
C THR A 77 -10.86 4.02 6.67
N LEU A 78 -10.06 3.98 5.60
CA LEU A 78 -10.11 4.97 4.51
C LEU A 78 -11.20 4.59 3.50
N LYS A 79 -12.39 5.14 3.67
CA LYS A 79 -13.58 4.92 2.84
C LYS A 79 -14.46 6.15 2.77
#